data_AF-A0A968WR43-F1
#
_entry.id   AF-A0A968WR43-F1
#
_cell.length_a   1.000
_cell.length_b   1.000
_cell.length_c   1.000
_cell.angle_alpha   90.00
_cell.angle_beta   90.00
_cell.angle_gamma   90.00
#
_symmetry.space_group_name_H-M   'P 1'
#
loop_
_entity.id
_entity.type
_entity.pdbx_description
1 polymer ?
#
loop_
_entity_poly.entity_id
_entity_poly.type
_entity_poly.pdbx_seq_one_letter_code
_entity_poly.pdbx_strand_id
1 'polypeptide(L)'
;MSPSDPPSPFGNDPDAIHRLFIEMLPPDVHLTQLLGEWLPADQLKAIKELLHRNHQAAEASRIKFDELRQLMNATPDNEQLDRLHDDRFWSRVFMDSAHSMSAVGMLAPFMESLFVAIFAGLRRWQVEDLGDTRRQRADDQFWNPQTYFEKDMPKANLVKGIEQLAYSCGLQPFLPAGYEKTLAALFAYRNNMFHNGFLWPAETISKFSNRVTSEKWPVTWFTSVDKAGKPWLYYISPEFCDHCVKLIDEIMDGTGRYLKERGL
;
A
#
# COMPACT_ATOMS: atom_id res chain seq x y z
N MET A 1 10.46 66.82 -5.60
CA MET A 1 9.45 65.74 -5.62
C MET A 1 10.13 64.52 -6.23
N SER A 2 10.54 63.56 -5.41
CA SER A 2 11.04 62.28 -5.93
C SER A 2 9.86 61.40 -6.32
N PRO A 3 9.95 60.65 -7.43
CA PRO A 3 8.89 59.75 -7.84
C PRO A 3 8.77 58.64 -6.79
N SER A 4 7.60 58.53 -6.17
CA SER A 4 7.27 57.38 -5.32
C SER A 4 7.27 56.13 -6.18
N ASP A 5 8.06 55.13 -5.78
CA ASP A 5 8.05 53.81 -6.41
C ASP A 5 6.61 53.27 -6.50
N PRO A 6 6.26 52.58 -7.61
CA PRO A 6 4.95 51.97 -7.73
C PRO A 6 4.76 50.98 -6.57
N PRO A 7 3.59 50.94 -5.92
CA PRO A 7 3.34 50.01 -4.84
C PRO A 7 3.56 48.59 -5.35
N SER A 8 4.43 47.85 -4.65
CA SER A 8 4.62 46.42 -4.89
C SER A 8 3.26 45.73 -4.87
N PRO A 9 2.92 44.89 -5.87
CA PRO A 9 1.68 44.12 -5.84
C PRO A 9 1.58 43.18 -4.63
N PHE A 10 2.68 43.01 -3.88
CA PHE A 10 2.79 42.13 -2.72
C PHE A 10 2.82 42.86 -1.36
N GLY A 11 2.67 44.19 -1.33
CA GLY A 11 2.82 44.96 -0.10
C GLY A 11 4.22 44.84 0.54
N ASN A 12 4.38 45.35 1.76
CA ASN A 12 5.63 45.31 2.54
C ASN A 12 5.55 44.32 3.72
N ASP A 13 4.66 43.32 3.65
CA ASP A 13 4.53 42.29 4.70
C ASP A 13 5.29 41.01 4.28
N PRO A 14 6.47 40.73 4.86
CA PRO A 14 7.26 39.55 4.54
C PRO A 14 6.51 38.23 4.82
N ASP A 15 5.64 38.22 5.82
CA ASP A 15 4.88 37.02 6.20
C ASP A 15 3.73 36.76 5.23
N ALA A 16 3.17 37.81 4.62
CA ALA A 16 2.21 37.67 3.52
C ALA A 16 2.89 37.13 2.25
N ILE A 17 4.09 37.63 1.93
CA ILE A 17 4.88 37.15 0.78
C ILE A 17 5.28 35.68 0.96
N HIS A 18 5.70 35.30 2.17
CA HIS A 18 6.06 33.93 2.48
C HIS A 18 4.87 32.97 2.38
N ARG A 19 3.70 33.35 2.90
CA ARG A 19 2.46 32.57 2.76
C ARG A 19 2.05 32.39 1.30
N LEU A 20 2.10 33.47 0.51
CA LEU A 20 1.78 33.41 -0.92
C LEU A 20 2.74 32.49 -1.69
N PHE A 21 4.02 32.52 -1.34
CA PHE A 21 5.02 31.63 -1.91
C PHE A 21 4.74 30.17 -1.57
N ILE A 22 4.39 29.85 -0.31
CA ILE A 22 4.01 28.50 0.12
C ILE A 22 2.75 28.02 -0.63
N GLU A 23 1.71 28.84 -0.75
CA GLU A 23 0.47 28.50 -1.47
C GLU A 23 0.69 28.21 -2.96
N MET A 24 1.71 28.83 -3.57
CA MET A 24 2.09 28.60 -4.96
C MET A 24 2.83 27.28 -5.18
N LEU A 25 3.33 26.62 -4.13
CA LEU A 25 4.05 25.35 -4.27
C LEU A 25 3.11 24.21 -4.70
N PRO A 26 3.63 23.23 -5.45
CA PRO A 26 2.85 22.06 -5.82
C PRO A 26 2.68 21.10 -4.61
N PRO A 27 1.61 20.28 -4.58
CA PRO A 27 1.29 19.38 -3.47
C PRO A 27 2.44 18.47 -2.98
N ASP A 28 3.30 18.01 -3.89
CA ASP A 28 4.44 17.13 -3.60
C ASP A 28 5.52 17.82 -2.74
N VAL A 29 5.67 19.14 -2.87
CA VAL A 29 6.61 19.91 -2.05
C VAL A 29 6.13 19.99 -0.60
N HIS A 30 4.83 20.22 -0.39
CA HIS A 30 4.23 20.19 0.95
C HIS A 30 4.39 18.82 1.61
N LEU A 31 4.16 17.74 0.86
CA LEU A 31 4.40 16.39 1.35
C LEU A 31 5.87 16.17 1.73
N THR A 32 6.80 16.65 0.92
CA THR A 32 8.24 16.53 1.21
C THR A 32 8.62 17.28 2.48
N GLN A 33 8.07 18.48 2.68
CA GLN A 33 8.26 19.26 3.91
C GLN A 33 7.69 18.53 5.14
N LEU A 34 6.52 17.90 5.01
CA LEU A 34 5.91 17.10 6.07
C LEU A 34 6.78 15.90 6.47
N LEU A 35 7.34 15.20 5.48
CA LEU A 35 8.05 13.93 5.67
C LEU A 35 9.56 14.10 5.95
N GLY A 36 10.11 15.29 5.71
CA GLY A 36 11.51 15.61 5.97
C GLY A 36 12.46 14.79 5.11
N GLU A 37 13.37 14.05 5.75
CA GLU A 37 14.38 13.23 5.05
C GLU A 37 13.83 11.89 4.52
N TRP A 38 12.58 11.54 4.82
CA TRP A 38 11.99 10.33 4.28
C TRP A 38 11.57 10.57 2.82
N LEU A 39 12.16 9.81 1.89
CA LEU A 39 11.99 9.94 0.44
C LEU A 39 11.04 8.86 -0.13
N PRO A 40 9.71 8.96 0.09
CA PRO A 40 8.76 7.93 -0.34
C PRO A 40 8.71 7.75 -1.86
N ALA A 41 8.92 8.81 -2.63
CA ALA A 41 8.87 8.76 -4.10
C ALA A 41 9.98 7.87 -4.68
N ASP A 42 11.21 8.02 -4.19
CA ASP A 42 12.36 7.21 -4.62
C ASP A 42 12.22 5.75 -4.18
N GLN A 43 11.77 5.51 -2.95
CA GLN A 43 11.47 4.17 -2.46
C GLN A 43 10.37 3.50 -3.29
N LEU A 44 9.27 4.21 -3.59
CA LEU A 44 8.20 3.70 -4.43
C LEU A 44 8.67 3.40 -5.86
N LYS A 45 9.54 4.25 -6.43
CA LYS A 45 10.17 3.98 -7.73
C LYS A 45 10.94 2.67 -7.72
N ALA A 46 11.74 2.43 -6.68
CA ALA A 46 12.47 1.17 -6.55
C ALA A 46 11.53 -0.05 -6.43
N ILE A 47 10.43 0.09 -5.69
CA ILE A 47 9.37 -0.94 -5.59
C ILE A 47 8.74 -1.21 -6.96
N LYS A 48 8.36 -0.16 -7.70
CA LYS A 48 7.80 -0.25 -9.07
C LYS A 48 8.73 -1.03 -9.99
N GLU A 49 10.02 -0.71 -9.98
CA GLU A 49 11.03 -1.40 -10.81
C GLU A 49 11.16 -2.89 -10.47
N LEU A 50 11.17 -3.24 -9.18
CA LEU A 50 11.28 -4.64 -8.76
C LEU A 50 10.01 -5.44 -9.09
N LEU A 51 8.83 -4.87 -8.86
CA LEU A 51 7.55 -5.50 -9.22
C LEU A 51 7.48 -5.78 -10.73
N HIS A 52 7.93 -4.83 -11.55
CA HIS A 52 8.00 -5.00 -12.99
C HIS A 52 8.91 -6.16 -13.40
N ARG A 53 10.11 -6.26 -12.81
CA ARG A 53 11.04 -7.38 -13.07
C ARG A 53 10.44 -8.73 -12.68
N ASN A 54 9.80 -8.80 -11.52
CA ASN A 54 9.15 -10.02 -11.05
C ASN A 54 8.01 -10.44 -11.99
N HIS A 55 7.22 -9.49 -12.47
CA HIS A 55 6.15 -9.77 -13.43
C HIS A 55 6.70 -10.33 -14.75
N GLN A 56 7.76 -9.72 -15.30
CA GLN A 56 8.43 -10.24 -16.50
C GLN A 56 8.98 -11.66 -16.30
N ALA A 57 9.58 -11.94 -15.14
CA ALA A 57 10.12 -13.26 -14.83
C ALA A 57 9.01 -14.32 -14.66
N ALA A 58 7.89 -13.96 -14.03
CA ALA A 58 6.72 -14.83 -13.87
C ALA A 58 6.11 -15.17 -15.24
N GLU A 59 5.96 -14.17 -16.11
CA GLU A 59 5.40 -14.34 -17.45
C GLU A 59 6.28 -15.26 -18.32
N ALA A 60 7.60 -15.01 -18.32
CA ALA A 60 8.53 -15.86 -19.05
C ALA A 60 8.53 -17.31 -18.55
N SER A 61 8.32 -17.52 -17.25
CA SER A 61 8.20 -18.87 -16.66
C SER A 61 6.88 -19.54 -17.03
N ARG A 62 5.79 -18.78 -17.12
CA ARG A 62 4.47 -19.26 -17.57
C ARG A 62 4.54 -19.77 -19.01
N ILE A 63 5.08 -18.96 -19.92
CA ILE A 63 5.21 -19.33 -21.34
C ILE A 63 5.95 -20.66 -21.51
N LYS A 64 7.11 -20.81 -20.86
CA LYS A 64 7.91 -22.05 -20.92
C LYS A 64 7.17 -23.27 -20.36
N PHE A 65 6.34 -23.08 -19.34
CA PHE A 65 5.55 -24.15 -18.75
C PHE A 65 4.40 -24.58 -19.67
N ASP A 66 3.76 -23.63 -20.35
CA ASP A 66 2.72 -23.92 -21.33
C ASP A 66 3.28 -24.61 -22.59
N GLU A 67 4.46 -24.21 -23.07
CA GLU A 67 5.20 -24.90 -24.14
C GLU A 67 5.51 -26.36 -23.76
N LEU A 68 5.98 -26.59 -22.53
CA LEU A 68 6.24 -27.95 -22.04
C LEU A 68 4.97 -28.80 -22.02
N ARG A 69 3.84 -28.25 -21.57
CA ARG A 69 2.55 -28.94 -21.61
C ARG A 69 2.11 -29.29 -23.02
N GLN A 70 2.30 -28.39 -23.98
CA GLN A 70 2.01 -28.68 -25.39
C GLN A 70 2.88 -29.82 -25.92
N LEU A 71 4.17 -29.83 -25.58
CA LEU A 71 5.10 -30.88 -25.98
C LEU A 71 4.73 -32.25 -25.38
N MET A 72 4.32 -32.29 -24.10
CA MET A 72 3.83 -33.50 -23.45
C MET A 72 2.59 -34.05 -24.14
N ASN A 73 1.64 -33.18 -24.50
CA ASN A 73 0.43 -33.60 -25.23
C ASN A 73 0.76 -34.15 -26.62
N ALA A 74 1.80 -33.62 -27.27
CA ALA A 74 2.25 -34.07 -28.59
C ALA A 74 3.10 -35.36 -28.53
N THR A 75 3.72 -35.65 -27.38
CA THR A 75 4.56 -36.83 -27.16
C THR A 75 4.12 -37.58 -25.90
N PRO A 76 2.98 -38.30 -25.95
CA PRO A 76 2.49 -39.08 -24.82
C PRO A 76 3.50 -40.14 -24.37
N ASP A 77 3.43 -40.53 -23.09
CA ASP A 77 4.24 -41.59 -22.47
C ASP A 77 5.76 -41.34 -22.43
N ASN A 78 6.18 -40.06 -22.49
CA ASN A 78 7.58 -39.68 -22.36
C ASN A 78 7.94 -39.38 -20.89
N GLU A 79 8.51 -40.38 -20.20
CA GLU A 79 8.92 -40.26 -18.79
C GLU A 79 9.92 -39.12 -18.50
N GLN A 80 10.72 -38.70 -19.49
CA GLN A 80 11.64 -37.57 -19.32
C GLN A 80 10.87 -36.24 -19.30
N LEU A 81 9.85 -36.10 -20.13
CA LEU A 81 8.98 -34.92 -20.14
C LEU A 81 8.12 -34.87 -18.87
N ASP A 82 7.65 -36.01 -18.37
CA ASP A 82 6.91 -36.08 -17.09
C ASP A 82 7.76 -35.57 -15.92
N ARG A 83 9.00 -36.08 -15.79
CA ARG A 83 9.95 -35.61 -14.75
C ARG A 83 10.25 -34.12 -14.90
N LEU A 84 10.50 -33.66 -16.13
CA LEU A 84 10.75 -32.25 -16.39
C LEU A 84 9.54 -31.39 -16.03
N HIS A 85 8.32 -31.86 -16.28
CA HIS A 85 7.10 -31.17 -15.92
C HIS A 85 6.95 -31.02 -14.42
N ASP A 86 7.18 -32.07 -13.65
CA ASP A 86 7.10 -32.01 -12.18
C ASP A 86 8.12 -31.04 -11.60
N ASP A 87 9.37 -31.07 -12.06
CA ASP A 87 10.42 -30.14 -11.64
C ASP A 87 10.05 -28.68 -11.99
N ARG A 88 9.55 -28.45 -13.21
CA ARG A 88 9.13 -27.13 -13.68
C ARG A 88 7.89 -26.63 -12.94
N PHE A 89 6.97 -27.53 -12.59
CA PHE A 89 5.79 -27.21 -11.80
C PHE A 89 6.21 -26.69 -10.43
N TRP A 90 7.04 -27.44 -9.69
CA TRP A 90 7.51 -27.03 -8.37
C TRP A 90 8.33 -25.74 -8.42
N SER A 91 9.23 -25.62 -9.40
CA SER A 91 10.02 -24.40 -9.60
C SER A 91 9.12 -23.18 -9.81
N ARG A 92 8.08 -23.32 -10.64
CA ARG A 92 7.14 -22.23 -10.94
C ARG A 92 6.33 -21.84 -9.71
N VAL A 93 5.68 -22.78 -9.02
CA VAL A 93 4.80 -22.44 -7.89
C VAL A 93 5.56 -21.77 -6.74
N PHE A 94 6.81 -22.18 -6.49
CA PHE A 94 7.64 -21.52 -5.49
C PHE A 94 8.20 -20.18 -5.97
N MET A 95 8.46 -20.02 -7.27
CA MET A 95 8.82 -18.72 -7.84
C MET A 95 7.67 -17.71 -7.70
N ASP A 96 6.44 -18.10 -8.03
CA ASP A 96 5.25 -17.26 -7.88
C ASP A 96 4.99 -16.90 -6.40
N SER A 97 5.26 -17.83 -5.49
CA SER A 97 5.23 -17.59 -4.03
C SER A 97 6.31 -16.58 -3.60
N ALA A 98 7.54 -16.71 -4.11
CA ALA A 98 8.65 -15.83 -3.79
C ALA A 98 8.42 -14.42 -4.34
N HIS A 99 7.94 -14.29 -5.58
CA HIS A 99 7.49 -13.02 -6.15
C HIS A 99 6.42 -12.38 -5.26
N SER A 100 5.41 -13.16 -4.86
CA SER A 100 4.36 -12.68 -3.97
C SER A 100 4.88 -12.21 -2.61
N MET A 101 5.79 -12.97 -1.99
CA MET A 101 6.41 -12.62 -0.72
C MET A 101 7.23 -11.33 -0.83
N SER A 102 8.01 -11.18 -1.90
CA SER A 102 8.78 -9.96 -2.14
C SER A 102 7.88 -8.75 -2.36
N ALA A 103 6.81 -8.90 -3.16
CA ALA A 103 5.85 -7.83 -3.44
C ALA A 103 5.16 -7.35 -2.16
N VAL A 104 4.55 -8.28 -1.41
CA VAL A 104 3.86 -7.93 -0.17
C VAL A 104 4.84 -7.48 0.93
N GLY A 105 6.05 -8.02 0.95
CA GLY A 105 7.12 -7.65 1.85
C GLY A 105 7.67 -6.25 1.63
N MET A 106 7.39 -5.62 0.49
CA MET A 106 7.71 -4.21 0.23
C MET A 106 6.47 -3.32 0.36
N LEU A 107 5.35 -3.71 -0.27
CA LEU A 107 4.14 -2.88 -0.34
C LEU A 107 3.52 -2.65 1.04
N ALA A 108 3.36 -3.70 1.84
CA ALA A 108 2.72 -3.58 3.15
C ALA A 108 3.52 -2.70 4.12
N PRO A 109 4.82 -2.94 4.40
CA PRO A 109 5.56 -2.08 5.30
C PRO A 109 5.74 -0.66 4.74
N PHE A 110 5.81 -0.48 3.41
CA PHE A 110 5.82 0.85 2.81
C PHE A 110 4.53 1.61 3.13
N MET A 111 3.36 1.03 2.89
CA MET A 111 2.07 1.68 3.21
C MET A 111 1.93 1.96 4.71
N GLU A 112 2.32 1.03 5.57
CA GLU A 112 2.32 1.25 7.03
C GLU A 112 3.24 2.43 7.40
N SER A 113 4.48 2.43 6.91
CA SER A 113 5.46 3.49 7.19
C SER A 113 5.01 4.84 6.64
N LEU A 114 4.33 4.87 5.48
CA LEU A 114 3.75 6.07 4.91
C LEU A 114 2.73 6.70 5.85
N PHE A 115 1.75 5.94 6.31
CA PHE A 115 0.76 6.47 7.25
C PHE A 115 1.39 6.89 8.58
N VAL A 116 2.32 6.08 9.13
CA VAL A 116 3.06 6.45 10.34
C VAL A 116 3.80 7.77 10.17
N ALA A 117 4.52 7.96 9.05
CA ALA A 117 5.28 9.16 8.77
C ALA A 117 4.36 10.37 8.52
N ILE A 118 3.24 10.20 7.81
CA ILE A 118 2.23 11.25 7.62
C ILE A 118 1.69 11.69 8.98
N PHE A 119 1.21 10.77 9.82
CA PHE A 119 0.64 11.14 11.12
C PHE A 119 1.67 11.71 12.08
N ALA A 120 2.90 11.20 12.09
CA ALA A 120 4.00 11.79 12.85
C ALA A 120 4.36 13.20 12.35
N GLY A 121 4.29 13.42 11.03
CA GLY A 121 4.40 14.73 10.41
C GLY A 121 3.30 15.66 10.91
N LEU A 122 2.03 15.26 10.77
CA LEU A 122 0.87 16.06 11.16
C LEU A 122 0.87 16.40 12.66
N ARG A 123 1.40 15.52 13.52
CA ARG A 123 1.63 15.79 14.94
C ARG A 123 2.49 17.03 15.17
N ARG A 124 3.55 17.20 14.37
CA ARG A 124 4.46 18.36 14.50
C ARG A 124 3.78 19.68 14.11
N TRP A 125 2.73 19.63 13.29
CA TRP A 125 2.06 20.80 12.72
C TRP A 125 0.68 21.07 13.35
N GLN A 126 0.34 20.40 14.47
CA GLN A 126 -0.89 20.52 15.27
C GLN A 126 -2.13 20.97 14.47
N VAL A 127 -2.78 20.03 13.80
CA VAL A 127 -4.03 20.27 13.06
C VAL A 127 -5.19 20.54 14.01
N GLU A 128 -6.02 21.54 13.67
CA GLU A 128 -7.26 21.95 14.36
C GLU A 128 -8.18 20.79 14.77
N ASP A 129 -8.96 21.06 15.82
CA ASP A 129 -9.74 20.08 16.57
C ASP A 129 -11.12 19.78 15.94
N LEU A 130 -11.42 18.50 15.72
CA LEU A 130 -12.73 18.02 15.26
C LEU A 130 -13.56 17.36 16.38
N GLY A 131 -13.06 17.32 17.63
CA GLY A 131 -13.84 16.97 18.82
C GLY A 131 -14.19 15.49 19.03
N ASP A 132 -13.37 14.55 18.57
CA ASP A 132 -13.69 13.11 18.64
C ASP A 132 -13.16 12.38 19.90
N THR A 133 -13.63 11.13 20.10
CA THR A 133 -13.28 10.28 21.25
C THR A 133 -11.80 9.89 21.30
N ARG A 134 -11.09 9.90 20.17
CA ARG A 134 -9.67 9.54 20.10
C ARG A 134 -8.82 10.64 20.71
N ARG A 135 -9.20 11.92 20.55
CA ARG A 135 -8.48 13.09 21.10
C ARG A 135 -8.50 13.21 22.62
N GLN A 136 -9.37 12.47 23.31
CA GLN A 136 -9.39 12.42 24.79
C GLN A 136 -8.24 11.60 25.39
N ARG A 137 -7.29 11.13 24.57
CA ARG A 137 -6.20 10.24 24.95
C ARG A 137 -4.89 11.00 25.04
N ALA A 138 -3.91 10.38 25.72
CA ALA A 138 -2.54 10.90 25.76
C ALA A 138 -1.98 11.02 24.33
N ASP A 139 -1.19 12.07 24.10
CA ASP A 139 -0.71 12.47 22.77
C ASP A 139 0.05 11.34 22.03
N ASP A 140 0.82 10.55 22.77
CA ASP A 140 1.53 9.37 22.25
C ASP A 140 0.58 8.25 21.77
N GLN A 141 -0.54 8.05 22.45
CA GLN A 141 -1.56 7.07 22.07
C GLN A 141 -2.44 7.58 20.93
N PHE A 142 -2.71 8.89 20.90
CA PHE A 142 -3.50 9.52 19.85
C PHE A 142 -2.84 9.28 18.49
N TRP A 143 -1.57 9.66 18.33
CA TRP A 143 -0.86 9.63 17.05
C TRP A 143 -0.36 8.24 16.60
N ASN A 144 -0.67 7.18 17.34
CA ASN A 144 -0.26 5.82 16.97
C ASN A 144 -1.30 5.14 16.05
N PRO A 145 -1.03 4.97 14.74
CA PRO A 145 -1.99 4.35 13.80
C PRO A 145 -2.20 2.85 14.05
N GLN A 146 -1.36 2.18 14.83
CA GLN A 146 -1.53 0.77 15.16
C GLN A 146 -2.64 0.54 16.20
N THR A 147 -3.02 1.60 16.93
CA THR A 147 -4.06 1.56 17.96
C THR A 147 -5.33 2.20 17.43
N TYR A 148 -6.48 1.60 17.71
CA TYR A 148 -7.80 2.19 17.53
C TYR A 148 -8.61 2.08 18.83
N PHE A 149 -9.61 2.93 19.00
CA PHE A 149 -10.41 3.00 20.22
C PHE A 149 -11.86 2.62 19.93
N GLU A 150 -12.38 1.65 20.68
CA GLU A 150 -13.77 1.22 20.59
C GLU A 150 -14.35 1.15 22.01
N LYS A 151 -15.43 1.90 22.26
CA LYS A 151 -16.01 2.04 23.61
C LYS A 151 -14.94 2.37 24.66
N ASP A 152 -14.08 3.32 24.34
CA ASP A 152 -13.00 3.81 25.20
C ASP A 152 -11.86 2.83 25.53
N MET A 153 -11.84 1.65 24.90
CA MET A 153 -10.78 0.67 25.08
C MET A 153 -9.82 0.68 23.89
N PRO A 154 -8.49 0.77 24.13
CA PRO A 154 -7.49 0.66 23.07
C PRO A 154 -7.43 -0.78 22.55
N LYS A 155 -7.37 -0.93 21.23
CA LYS A 155 -7.26 -2.20 20.52
C LYS A 155 -6.24 -2.09 19.38
N ALA A 156 -5.56 -3.18 19.06
CA ALA A 156 -4.60 -3.23 17.97
C ALA A 156 -5.31 -3.57 16.65
N ASN A 157 -5.34 -2.61 15.72
CA ASN A 157 -5.75 -2.83 14.34
C ASN A 157 -5.31 -1.61 13.51
N LEU A 158 -4.25 -1.81 12.72
CA LEU A 158 -3.64 -0.74 11.92
C LEU A 158 -4.64 -0.07 10.97
N VAL A 159 -5.49 -0.84 10.28
CA VAL A 159 -6.44 -0.26 9.31
C VAL A 159 -7.46 0.63 10.01
N LYS A 160 -8.05 0.16 11.11
CA LYS A 160 -9.00 0.96 11.89
C LYS A 160 -8.34 2.16 12.57
N GLY A 161 -7.08 2.02 12.98
CA GLY A 161 -6.33 3.11 13.59
C GLY A 161 -5.99 4.21 12.59
N ILE A 162 -5.60 3.84 11.36
CA ILE A 162 -5.43 4.77 10.23
C ILE A 162 -6.75 5.48 9.93
N GLU A 163 -7.86 4.74 9.83
CA GLU A 163 -9.18 5.30 9.54
C GLU A 163 -9.61 6.33 10.60
N GLN A 164 -9.50 5.97 11.89
CA GLN A 164 -9.79 6.88 12.98
C GLN A 164 -8.90 8.12 12.93
N LEU A 165 -7.58 7.96 12.76
CA LEU A 165 -6.67 9.09 12.70
C LEU A 165 -6.97 10.02 11.52
N ALA A 166 -7.19 9.46 10.34
CA ALA A 166 -7.51 10.22 9.15
C ALA A 166 -8.80 11.05 9.33
N TYR A 167 -9.78 10.50 10.05
CA TYR A 167 -10.97 11.25 10.47
C TYR A 167 -10.61 12.34 11.49
N SER A 168 -9.91 11.99 12.57
CA SER A 168 -9.55 12.90 13.68
C SER A 168 -8.74 14.13 13.23
N CYS A 169 -7.92 13.98 12.20
CA CYS A 169 -7.11 15.06 11.62
C CYS A 169 -7.72 15.67 10.35
N GLY A 170 -8.90 15.23 9.90
CA GLY A 170 -9.54 15.76 8.69
C GLY A 170 -8.82 15.44 7.38
N LEU A 171 -7.91 14.46 7.38
CA LEU A 171 -7.22 13.96 6.17
C LEU A 171 -8.15 13.08 5.32
N GLN A 172 -9.14 12.42 5.93
CA GLN A 172 -9.99 11.43 5.26
C GLN A 172 -10.61 11.90 3.92
N PRO A 173 -11.13 13.13 3.76
CA PRO A 173 -11.70 13.59 2.48
C PRO A 173 -10.69 13.65 1.32
N PHE A 174 -9.39 13.64 1.62
CA PHE A 174 -8.32 13.71 0.63
C PHE A 174 -7.78 12.33 0.27
N LEU A 175 -8.10 11.30 1.06
CA LEU A 175 -7.67 9.94 0.81
C LEU A 175 -8.54 9.27 -0.27
N PRO A 176 -7.97 8.34 -1.05
CA PRO A 176 -8.72 7.64 -2.09
C PRO A 176 -9.85 6.80 -1.49
N ALA A 177 -11.04 6.84 -2.11
CA ALA A 177 -12.18 6.09 -1.60
C ALA A 177 -11.89 4.57 -1.54
N GLY A 178 -12.22 3.92 -0.43
CA GLY A 178 -12.01 2.48 -0.26
C GLY A 178 -10.56 2.07 0.01
N TYR A 179 -9.67 3.00 0.37
CA TYR A 179 -8.28 2.70 0.72
C TYR A 179 -8.18 1.65 1.85
N GLU A 180 -9.11 1.66 2.80
CA GLU A 180 -9.20 0.74 3.93
C GLU A 180 -9.37 -0.71 3.48
N LYS A 181 -10.14 -0.95 2.40
CA LYS A 181 -10.31 -2.29 1.82
C LYS A 181 -8.97 -2.82 1.27
N THR A 182 -8.22 -1.95 0.58
CA THR A 182 -6.92 -2.29 0.01
C THR A 182 -5.92 -2.61 1.12
N LEU A 183 -5.86 -1.78 2.15
CA LEU A 183 -5.01 -2.01 3.33
C LEU A 183 -5.37 -3.33 4.04
N ALA A 184 -6.66 -3.60 4.24
CA ALA A 184 -7.13 -4.83 4.88
C ALA A 184 -6.70 -6.08 4.10
N ALA A 185 -6.87 -6.08 2.78
CA ALA A 185 -6.45 -7.18 1.91
C ALA A 185 -4.93 -7.36 1.91
N LEU A 186 -4.17 -6.27 1.75
CA LEU A 186 -2.71 -6.30 1.70
C LEU A 186 -2.10 -6.83 3.01
N PHE A 187 -2.54 -6.30 4.16
CA PHE A 187 -2.03 -6.73 5.46
C PHE A 187 -2.47 -8.14 5.83
N ALA A 188 -3.69 -8.54 5.46
CA ALA A 188 -4.14 -9.92 5.64
C ALA A 188 -3.26 -10.91 4.88
N TYR A 189 -2.95 -10.61 3.62
CA TYR A 189 -2.08 -11.43 2.79
C TYR A 189 -0.65 -11.45 3.33
N ARG A 190 -0.10 -10.29 3.69
CA ARG A 190 1.23 -10.14 4.31
C ARG A 190 1.37 -11.05 5.52
N ASN A 191 0.41 -11.00 6.43
CA ASN A 191 0.48 -11.77 7.67
C ASN A 191 0.50 -13.27 7.38
N ASN A 192 -0.34 -13.75 6.45
CA ASN A 192 -0.31 -15.16 6.09
C ASN A 192 1.02 -15.57 5.43
N MET A 193 1.55 -14.76 4.50
CA MET A 193 2.85 -15.04 3.87
C MET A 193 4.00 -15.08 4.88
N PHE A 194 4.10 -14.10 5.77
CA PHE A 194 5.24 -14.00 6.69
C PHE A 194 5.14 -14.94 7.91
N HIS A 195 3.94 -15.39 8.29
CA HIS A 195 3.78 -16.37 9.36
C HIS A 195 3.84 -17.83 8.89
N ASN A 196 3.44 -18.12 7.64
CA ASN A 196 3.33 -19.49 7.15
C ASN A 196 4.32 -19.82 6.01
N GLY A 197 5.06 -18.84 5.49
CA GLY A 197 5.92 -19.04 4.32
C GLY A 197 5.10 -19.27 3.04
N PHE A 198 5.60 -20.15 2.16
CA PHE A 198 4.98 -20.42 0.86
C PHE A 198 3.87 -21.48 0.89
N LEU A 199 3.88 -22.35 1.89
CA LEU A 199 2.92 -23.45 2.02
C LEU A 199 2.07 -23.25 3.26
N TRP A 200 0.90 -22.64 3.07
CA TRP A 200 0.02 -22.32 4.19
C TRP A 200 -0.74 -23.57 4.66
N PRO A 201 -1.03 -23.68 5.96
CA PRO A 201 -1.96 -24.69 6.46
C PRO A 201 -3.32 -24.60 5.74
N ALA A 202 -3.94 -25.74 5.46
CA ALA A 202 -5.23 -25.81 4.75
C ALA A 202 -6.33 -24.97 5.43
N GLU A 203 -6.34 -24.93 6.78
CA GLU A 203 -7.25 -24.09 7.54
C GLU A 203 -7.02 -22.59 7.28
N THR A 204 -5.75 -22.17 7.19
CA THR A 204 -5.36 -20.79 6.88
C THR A 204 -5.82 -20.39 5.47
N ILE A 205 -5.62 -21.28 4.49
CA ILE A 205 -6.10 -21.10 3.11
C ILE A 205 -7.62 -20.94 3.10
N SER A 206 -8.36 -21.82 3.79
CA SER A 206 -9.81 -21.75 3.86
C SER A 206 -10.30 -20.45 4.52
N LYS A 207 -9.67 -20.03 5.63
CA LYS A 207 -9.98 -18.75 6.29
C LYS A 207 -9.71 -17.57 5.37
N PHE A 208 -8.59 -17.56 4.66
CA PHE A 208 -8.25 -16.49 3.73
C PHE A 208 -9.21 -16.44 2.54
N SER A 209 -9.53 -17.60 1.94
CA SER A 209 -10.52 -17.73 0.86
C SER A 209 -11.89 -17.18 1.27
N ASN A 210 -12.39 -17.59 2.44
CA ASN A 210 -13.63 -17.09 3.01
C ASN A 210 -13.58 -15.56 3.20
N ARG A 211 -12.43 -15.04 3.65
CA ARG A 211 -12.22 -13.61 3.88
C ARG A 211 -12.27 -12.81 2.58
N VAL A 212 -11.63 -13.30 1.51
CA VAL A 212 -11.69 -12.69 0.16
C VAL A 212 -13.14 -12.50 -0.28
N THR A 213 -13.96 -13.54 -0.11
CA THR A 213 -15.38 -13.49 -0.47
C THR A 213 -16.20 -12.61 0.48
N SER A 214 -16.06 -12.78 1.80
CA SER A 214 -16.88 -12.08 2.79
C SER A 214 -16.61 -10.59 2.84
N GLU A 215 -15.36 -10.17 2.67
CA GLU A 215 -14.97 -8.76 2.63
C GLU A 215 -15.14 -8.13 1.23
N LYS A 216 -15.62 -8.92 0.26
CA LYS A 216 -15.88 -8.48 -1.13
C LYS A 216 -14.65 -7.80 -1.72
N TRP A 217 -13.49 -8.42 -1.56
CA TRP A 217 -12.28 -8.02 -2.26
C TRP A 217 -12.41 -8.44 -3.74
N PRO A 218 -11.92 -7.64 -4.69
CA PRO A 218 -11.90 -8.03 -6.10
C PRO A 218 -11.24 -9.39 -6.30
N VAL A 219 -11.90 -10.26 -7.06
CA VAL A 219 -11.42 -11.62 -7.35
C VAL A 219 -10.10 -11.62 -8.13
N THR A 220 -9.79 -10.52 -8.80
CA THR A 220 -8.54 -10.32 -9.52
C THR A 220 -7.37 -9.98 -8.60
N TRP A 221 -7.58 -9.75 -7.30
CA TRP A 221 -6.49 -9.33 -6.41
C TRP A 221 -5.59 -10.48 -5.95
N PHE A 222 -6.15 -11.67 -5.89
CA PHE A 222 -5.43 -12.87 -5.48
C PHE A 222 -5.70 -13.97 -6.49
N THR A 223 -4.66 -14.71 -6.85
CA THR A 223 -4.79 -15.91 -7.66
C THR A 223 -4.51 -17.13 -6.80
N SER A 224 -5.04 -18.29 -7.20
CA SER A 224 -4.76 -19.56 -6.52
C SER A 224 -4.41 -20.65 -7.51
N VAL A 225 -3.58 -21.59 -7.05
CA VAL A 225 -3.45 -22.90 -7.68
C VAL A 225 -4.31 -23.87 -6.89
N ASP A 226 -5.20 -24.55 -7.60
CA ASP A 226 -6.09 -25.52 -7.00
C ASP A 226 -5.46 -26.91 -6.98
N LYS A 227 -5.70 -27.64 -5.89
CA LYS A 227 -5.41 -29.07 -5.77
C LYS A 227 -6.70 -29.80 -5.43
N ALA A 228 -7.12 -30.71 -6.31
CA ALA A 228 -8.39 -31.43 -6.18
C ALA A 228 -9.62 -30.50 -6.03
N GLY A 229 -9.68 -29.42 -6.83
CA GLY A 229 -10.81 -28.50 -6.86
C GLY A 229 -10.93 -27.56 -5.65
N LYS A 230 -9.86 -27.43 -4.85
CA LYS A 230 -9.77 -26.50 -3.72
C LYS A 230 -8.50 -25.66 -3.84
N PRO A 231 -8.54 -24.37 -3.46
CA PRO A 231 -7.33 -23.56 -3.35
C PRO A 231 -6.27 -24.25 -2.50
N TRP A 232 -5.04 -24.27 -2.99
CA TRP A 232 -3.91 -24.91 -2.33
C TRP A 232 -2.72 -23.96 -2.16
N LEU A 233 -2.50 -23.07 -3.12
CA LEU A 233 -1.53 -21.97 -3.00
C LEU A 233 -2.24 -20.68 -3.34
N TYR A 234 -1.87 -19.59 -2.66
CA TYR A 234 -2.39 -18.25 -2.91
C TYR A 234 -1.24 -17.32 -3.29
N TYR A 235 -1.48 -16.46 -4.27
CA TYR A 235 -0.54 -15.46 -4.75
C TYR A 235 -1.21 -14.10 -4.79
N ILE A 236 -0.43 -13.03 -4.59
CA ILE A 236 -0.86 -11.68 -4.92
C ILE A 236 -0.73 -11.50 -6.43
N SER A 237 -1.75 -10.93 -7.07
CA SER A 237 -1.73 -10.73 -8.52
C SER A 237 -0.93 -9.48 -8.92
N PRO A 238 -0.41 -9.41 -10.15
CA PRO A 238 0.13 -8.19 -10.71
C PRO A 238 -0.87 -7.02 -10.63
N GLU A 239 -2.14 -7.28 -10.90
CA GLU A 239 -3.20 -6.28 -10.85
C GLU A 239 -3.37 -5.69 -9.44
N PHE A 240 -3.25 -6.51 -8.39
CA PHE A 240 -3.31 -5.99 -7.03
C PHE A 240 -2.06 -5.21 -6.65
N CYS A 241 -0.88 -5.67 -7.09
CA CYS A 241 0.37 -4.93 -6.90
C CYS A 241 0.28 -3.53 -7.53
N ASP A 242 -0.18 -3.44 -8.77
CA ASP A 242 -0.36 -2.17 -9.48
C ASP A 242 -1.41 -1.28 -8.80
N HIS A 243 -2.50 -1.87 -8.32
CA HIS A 243 -3.51 -1.16 -7.54
C HIS A 243 -2.94 -0.59 -6.23
N CYS A 244 -2.13 -1.35 -5.49
CA CYS A 244 -1.47 -0.89 -4.27
C CYS A 244 -0.48 0.26 -4.56
N VAL A 245 0.29 0.14 -5.64
CA VAL A 245 1.23 1.19 -6.08
C VAL A 245 0.49 2.47 -6.44
N LYS A 246 -0.60 2.36 -7.21
CA LYS A 246 -1.43 3.50 -7.57
C LYS A 246 -2.05 4.15 -6.33
N LEU A 247 -2.56 3.34 -5.41
CA LEU A 247 -3.13 3.83 -4.16
C LEU A 247 -2.08 4.62 -3.34
N ILE A 248 -0.83 4.17 -3.31
CA ILE A 248 0.25 4.90 -2.65
C ILE A 248 0.45 6.29 -3.30
N ASP A 249 0.54 6.36 -4.63
CA ASP A 249 0.69 7.63 -5.35
C ASP A 249 -0.48 8.58 -5.01
N GLU A 250 -1.71 8.06 -4.98
CA GLU A 250 -2.91 8.83 -4.67
C GLU A 250 -2.99 9.27 -3.19
N ILE A 251 -2.49 8.46 -2.24
CA ILE A 251 -2.36 8.87 -0.82
C ILE A 251 -1.35 10.00 -0.68
N MET A 252 -0.20 9.90 -1.38
CA MET A 252 0.83 10.94 -1.37
C MET A 252 0.29 12.25 -1.95
N ASP A 253 -0.35 12.20 -3.13
CA ASP A 253 -1.00 13.37 -3.73
C ASP A 253 -2.10 13.97 -2.84
N GLY A 254 -2.98 13.12 -2.30
CA GLY A 254 -4.06 13.54 -1.40
C GLY A 254 -3.53 14.23 -0.15
N THR A 255 -2.48 13.69 0.45
CA THR A 255 -1.82 14.32 1.60
C THR A 255 -1.19 15.65 1.24
N GLY A 256 -0.52 15.76 0.09
CA GLY A 256 0.01 17.02 -0.41
C GLY A 256 -1.06 18.09 -0.60
N ARG A 257 -2.22 17.72 -1.18
CA ARG A 257 -3.37 18.63 -1.34
C ARG A 257 -3.95 19.05 0.01
N TYR A 258 -4.09 18.11 0.94
CA TYR A 258 -4.57 18.36 2.29
C TYR A 258 -3.72 19.42 3.03
N LEU A 259 -2.39 19.33 2.89
CA LEU A 259 -1.43 20.27 3.49
C LEU A 259 -1.50 21.64 2.81
N LYS A 260 -1.51 21.64 1.48
CA LYS A 260 -1.61 22.86 0.67
C LYS A 260 -2.85 23.69 1.03
N GLU A 261 -4.01 23.05 1.18
CA GLU A 261 -5.25 23.75 1.56
C GLU A 261 -5.20 24.38 2.96
N ARG A 262 -4.25 23.97 3.80
CA ARG A 262 -4.03 24.50 5.15
C ARG A 262 -2.84 25.45 5.23
N GLY A 263 -2.18 25.75 4.10
CA GLY A 263 -0.99 26.57 4.04
C GLY A 263 0.21 25.96 4.78
N LEU A 264 0.23 24.62 4.92
CA LEU A 264 1.29 23.86 5.59
C LEU A 264 2.26 23.30 4.56
#